data_AF-A0A2E9LRE4-F1
#
_entry.id   AF-A0A2E9LRE4-F1
#
_cell.length_a   1.000
_cell.length_b   1.000
_cell.length_c   1.000
_cell.angle_alpha   90.00
_cell.angle_beta   90.00
_cell.angle_gamma   90.00
#
_symmetry.space_group_name_H-M   'P 1'
#
loop_
_entity.id
_entity.type
_entity.pdbx_description
1 polymer ?
#
loop_
_entity_poly.entity_id
_entity_poly.type
_entity_poly.pdbx_seq_one_letter_code
_entity_poly.pdbx_strand_id
1 'polypeptide(L)' 'MVFPRWAETGVGIVGHVETSILVEARSAPQAIQALESLTLYEVKDQLEKAIIRQSELRTEEGS' A
#
# COMPACT_ATOMS: atom_id res chain seq x y z
N MET A 1 0.81 -3.18 3.97
CA MET A 1 2.09 -2.47 3.73
C MET A 1 1.83 -0.98 3.84
N VAL A 2 2.81 -0.21 4.30
CA VAL A 2 2.71 1.25 4.43
C VAL A 2 3.85 1.88 3.65
N PHE A 3 3.52 2.85 2.80
CA PHE A 3 4.50 3.57 1.99
C PHE A 3 4.52 5.04 2.40
N PRO A 4 5.69 5.60 2.77
CA PRO A 4 5.79 7.01 3.10
C PRO A 4 5.58 7.87 1.86
N ARG A 5 4.80 8.95 2.01
CA ARG A 5 4.68 10.00 1.01
C ARG A 5 5.68 11.10 1.36
N TRP A 6 6.62 11.33 0.46
CA TRP A 6 7.60 12.41 0.60
C TRP A 6 7.04 13.74 0.09
N ALA A 7 7.51 14.84 0.68
CA ALA A 7 7.36 16.16 0.09
C ALA A 7 8.00 16.17 -1.31
N GLU A 8 7.44 16.91 -2.25
CA GLU A 8 8.01 17.07 -3.60
C GLU A 8 9.44 17.62 -3.57
N THR A 9 9.72 18.46 -2.57
CA THR A 9 11.05 19.03 -2.30
C THR A 9 12.03 18.05 -1.67
N GLY A 10 11.58 16.84 -1.27
CA GLY A 10 12.39 15.82 -0.60
C GLY A 10 12.74 16.13 0.86
N VAL A 11 12.25 17.23 1.43
CA VAL A 11 12.66 17.71 2.78
C VAL A 11 12.10 16.87 3.94
N GLY A 12 11.16 15.95 3.69
CA GLY A 12 10.57 15.12 4.74
C GLY A 12 9.36 14.30 4.29
N ILE A 13 8.88 13.45 5.19
CA ILE A 13 7.65 12.66 5.03
C ILE A 13 6.44 13.54 5.39
N VAL A 14 5.47 13.65 4.49
CA VAL A 14 4.26 14.48 4.65
C VAL A 14 2.99 13.66 4.83
N GLY A 15 3.13 12.34 4.88
CA GLY A 15 2.03 11.40 5.09
C GLY A 15 2.41 10.00 4.62
N HIS A 16 1.41 9.17 4.38
CA HIS A 16 1.62 7.82 3.89
C HIS A 16 0.40 7.32 3.11
N VAL A 17 0.60 6.20 2.43
CA VAL A 17 -0.44 5.40 1.80
C VAL A 17 -0.36 3.99 2.35
N GLU A 18 -1.52 3.43 2.70
CA GLU A 18 -1.63 2.07 3.22
C GLU A 18 -2.26 1.16 2.17
N THR A 19 -1.67 -0.02 1.99
CA THR A 19 -2.27 -1.06 1.17
C THR A 19 -3.44 -1.71 1.91
N SER A 20 -4.33 -2.32 1.14
CA SER A 20 -5.31 -3.25 1.69
C SER A 20 -4.64 -4.56 2.13
N ILE A 21 -5.46 -5.55 2.51
CA ILE A 21 -5.00 -6.91 2.81
C ILE A 21 -4.16 -7.42 1.62
N LEU A 22 -2.92 -7.84 1.91
CA LEU A 22 -1.96 -8.28 0.90
C LEU A 22 -2.14 -9.75 0.52
N VAL A 23 -2.46 -10.58 1.51
CA VAL A 23 -2.71 -12.01 1.33
C VAL A 23 -3.71 -12.49 2.37
N GLU A 24 -4.60 -13.38 1.96
CA GLU A 24 -5.44 -14.17 2.85
C GLU A 24 -4.95 -15.62 2.86
N ALA A 25 -4.75 -16.19 4.05
CA ALA A 25 -4.27 -17.56 4.18
C ALA A 25 -4.91 -18.25 5.39
N ARG A 26 -4.90 -19.59 5.39
CA ARG A 26 -5.52 -20.39 6.46
C ARG A 26 -4.70 -20.44 7.75
N SER A 27 -3.43 -20.03 7.70
CA SER A 27 -2.55 -19.97 8.86
C SER A 27 -1.49 -18.88 8.71
N ALA A 28 -0.95 -18.41 9.83
CA ALA A 28 0.10 -17.41 9.84
C ALA A 28 1.37 -17.85 9.07
N PRO A 29 1.87 -19.10 9.18
CA PRO A 29 3.02 -19.54 8.38
C PRO A 29 2.77 -19.46 6.87
N GLN A 30 1.56 -19.77 6.40
CA GLN A 30 1.21 -19.67 4.99
C GLN A 30 1.15 -18.21 4.53
N ALA A 31 0.59 -17.31 5.35
CA ALA A 31 0.59 -15.88 5.06
C ALA A 31 2.03 -15.34 4.96
N ILE A 32 2.91 -15.72 5.88
CA ILE A 32 4.32 -15.30 5.88
C ILE A 32 5.03 -15.77 4.62
N GLN A 33 4.92 -17.06 4.28
CA GLN A 33 5.56 -17.61 3.08
C GLN A 33 5.09 -16.89 1.80
N ALA A 34 3.80 -16.58 1.70
CA ALA A 34 3.26 -15.83 0.57
C ALA A 34 3.80 -14.39 0.53
N LEU A 35 3.88 -13.72 1.68
CA LEU A 35 4.47 -12.38 1.79
C LEU A 35 5.95 -12.35 1.40
N GLU A 36 6.72 -13.37 1.81
CA GLU A 36 8.15 -13.51 1.47
C GLU A 36 8.37 -13.77 -0.03
N SER A 37 7.38 -14.32 -0.72
CA SER A 37 7.45 -14.59 -2.16
C SER A 37 7.10 -13.38 -3.04
N LEU A 38 6.67 -12.26 -2.45
CA LEU A 38 6.32 -11.06 -3.20
C LEU A 38 7.53 -10.48 -3.93
N THR A 39 7.37 -10.32 -5.23
CA THR A 39 8.33 -9.61 -6.08
C THR A 39 8.19 -8.09 -5.93
N LEU A 40 9.23 -7.35 -6.29
CA LEU A 40 9.16 -5.89 -6.31
C LEU A 40 8.11 -5.35 -7.30
N TYR A 41 7.78 -6.10 -8.34
CA TYR A 41 6.71 -5.75 -9.27
C TYR A 41 5.33 -5.83 -8.61
N GLU A 42 5.09 -6.88 -7.82
CA GLU A 42 3.85 -7.01 -7.05
C GLU A 42 3.77 -5.96 -5.95
N VAL A 43 4.89 -5.65 -5.28
CA VAL A 43 4.94 -4.53 -4.32
C VAL A 43 4.58 -3.20 -4.98
N LYS A 44 5.08 -2.93 -6.19
CA LYS A 44 4.73 -1.73 -6.97
C LYS A 44 3.23 -1.69 -7.30
N ASP A 45 2.68 -2.81 -7.78
CA ASP A 45 1.26 -2.93 -8.09
C ASP A 45 0.37 -2.67 -6.85
N GLN A 46 0.79 -3.15 -5.68
CA GLN A 46 0.10 -2.87 -4.41
C GLN A 46 0.13 -1.37 -4.03
N LEU A 47 1.25 -0.69 -4.26
CA LEU A 47 1.35 0.75 -4.06
C LEU A 47 0.42 1.52 -5.02
N GLU A 48 0.42 1.16 -6.30
CA GLU A 48 -0.42 1.80 -7.32
C GLU A 48 -1.91 1.67 -6.98
N LYS A 49 -2.36 0.46 -6.60
CA LYS A 49 -3.72 0.20 -6.14
C LYS A 49 -4.08 1.03 -4.91
N ALA A 50 -3.16 1.14 -3.95
CA ALA A 50 -3.38 1.91 -2.74
C ALA A 50 -3.49 3.43 -3.00
N ILE A 51 -2.71 3.96 -3.95
CA ILE A 51 -2.80 5.37 -4.39
C ILE A 51 -4.17 5.64 -5.03
N ILE A 52 -4.62 4.76 -5.93
CA ILE A 52 -5.93 4.90 -6.60
C ILE A 52 -7.04 4.91 -5.54
N ARG A 53 -7.06 3.92 -4.64
CA ARG A 53 -8.06 3.82 -3.57
C ARG A 53 -8.12 5.08 -2.68
N GLN A 54 -6.97 5.62 -2.29
CA GLN A 54 -6.93 6.84 -1.46
C GLN A 54 -7.49 8.05 -2.21
N SER A 55 -7.31 8.11 -3.53
CA SER A 55 -7.86 9.19 -4.36
C SER A 55 -9.38 9.13 -4.46
N GLU A 56 -9.96 7.93 -4.53
CA GLU A 56 -11.40 7.69 -4.54
C GLU A 56 -12.02 8.12 -3.21
N LEU A 57 -11.47 7.65 -2.08
CA LEU A 57 -11.94 8.02 -0.73
C LEU A 57 -11.95 9.55 -0.50
N ARG A 58 -10.90 10.25 -0.94
CA ARG A 58 -10.84 11.72 -0.81
C ARG A 58 -11.91 12.44 -1.65
N THR A 59 -12.34 11.85 -2.75
CA THR A 59 -13.36 12.44 -3.64
C THR A 59 -14.76 12.25 -3.06
N GLU A 60 -15.00 11.13 -2.37
CA GLU A 60 -16.24 10.83 -1.65
C GLU A 60 -16.42 11.70 -0.40
N GLU A 61 -15.35 12.00 0.35
CA GLU A 61 -15.41 12.86 1.54
C GLU A 61 -15.59 14.36 1.22
N GLY A 62 -15.35 14.77 -0.04
CA GLY A 62 -15.45 16.15 -0.50
C GLY A 62 -16.72 16.49 -1.29
N SER A 63 -17.65 15.54 -1.44
CA SER A 63 -18.96 15.70 -2.11
C SER A 63 -20.09 15.78 -1.09
#